data_AF-A0A7N6AGH6-F1
#
_entry.id   AF-A0A7N6AGH6-F1
#
_cell.length_a   1.000
_cell.length_b   1.000
_cell.length_c   1.000
_cell.angle_alpha   90.00
_cell.angle_beta   90.00
_cell.angle_gamma   90.00
#
_symmetry.space_group_name_H-M   'P 1'
#
loop_
_entity.id
_entity.type
_entity.pdbx_description
1 polymer ?
#
loop_
_entity_poly.entity_id
_entity_poly.type
_entity_poly.pdbx_seq_one_letter_code
_entity_poly.pdbx_strand_id
1 'polypeptide(L)'
;MEGGKPSLALVYQAVQALYHDPNPAGKERASVWLGELQRSMYAWEISDQLLQLKQDVESCYFAAQTMKVKIQTSFYELPPETHNALRDSLLTHIQNLKDLSPIIVTQLALAIADLALQMASWKGCVHTLIEKYNNDISSMPFLIEILTVLPEEVHSRSLRIGANRRTEIIEDLAFYSSTVVTLLTTCVEKTGNDEKMFIKVFRCLGSWFNLGVLDSNFMIHYNETPTNLHEAASDCVCSALYAIENVDTNMALALHLFQGVLTLETAYHMAVAREDLDKVLNYCRIFTELCETFLETTVRSPGQGMGDLRTLELLLICAGHPQYEVVEISFNFWYRLGEHLYKINDAALHSIFRPYIQRLLHCLARHCQLDPDHEGIPEDTDDFGEFRMRVSDLVKDVIFLVGSMECFSQLYSTLKEGNPPWEVTEAVLFIMASIAKSVDPENNPTLSEVLQQVVLLPENVHMAVRYTSIELVGEMSDVVDRNPRFLDPVLNYLMKGLREKPLASAAAKAIHNICSVCRDHMAQHFQGLLDIARSLDSFALSTEAAVGLLKGLYTCSILAVT
;
A
#
# COMPACT_ATOMS: atom_id res chain seq x y z
N MET A 1 16.55 39.57 22.15
CA MET A 1 17.06 40.68 21.32
C MET A 1 15.99 41.75 21.29
N GLU A 2 16.34 43.02 21.51
CA GLU A 2 15.38 44.13 21.55
C GLU A 2 14.50 44.13 20.28
N GLY A 3 13.17 44.09 20.49
CA GLY A 3 12.16 43.68 19.51
C GLY A 3 11.83 44.73 18.44
N GLY A 4 12.75 44.93 17.49
CA GLY A 4 12.49 45.68 16.26
C GLY A 4 12.02 44.77 15.12
N LYS A 5 11.23 45.32 14.19
CA LYS A 5 10.87 44.65 12.94
C LYS A 5 12.15 44.29 12.15
N PRO A 6 12.33 43.04 11.68
CA PRO A 6 13.50 42.67 10.89
C PRO A 6 13.49 43.39 9.53
N SER A 7 14.68 43.75 9.04
CA SER A 7 14.83 44.37 7.73
C SER A 7 14.75 43.32 6.61
N LEU A 8 14.27 43.73 5.43
CA LEU A 8 14.22 42.84 4.26
C LEU A 8 15.61 42.28 3.89
N ALA A 9 16.66 43.11 3.98
CA ALA A 9 18.03 42.69 3.72
C ALA A 9 18.49 41.54 4.64
N LEU A 10 18.12 41.58 5.93
CA LEU A 10 18.44 40.51 6.88
C LEU A 10 17.69 39.23 6.53
N VAL A 11 16.42 39.33 6.11
CA VAL A 11 15.62 38.19 5.68
C VAL A 11 16.22 37.55 4.43
N TYR A 12 16.58 38.35 3.41
CA TYR A 12 17.26 37.84 2.21
C TYR A 12 18.57 37.12 2.54
N GLN A 13 19.38 37.69 3.43
CA GLN A 13 20.62 37.06 3.86
C GLN A 13 20.37 35.71 4.56
N ALA A 14 19.36 35.64 5.42
CA ALA A 14 19.00 34.40 6.10
C ALA A 14 18.45 33.35 5.12
N VAL A 15 17.60 33.74 4.16
CA VAL A 15 17.11 32.84 3.11
C VAL A 15 18.28 32.33 2.26
N GLN A 16 19.19 33.21 1.84
CA GLN A 16 20.37 32.81 1.09
C GLN A 16 21.24 31.82 1.88
N ALA A 17 21.47 32.08 3.18
CA ALA A 17 22.22 31.18 4.04
C ALA A 17 21.53 29.81 4.20
N LEU A 18 20.20 29.77 4.31
CA LEU A 18 19.44 28.52 4.42
C LEU A 18 19.70 27.57 3.24
N TYR A 19 19.74 28.09 2.02
CA TYR A 19 19.93 27.27 0.81
C TYR A 19 21.41 27.05 0.47
N HIS A 20 22.24 28.09 0.61
CA HIS A 20 23.56 28.15 -0.02
C HIS A 20 24.75 28.16 0.95
N ASP A 21 24.54 28.20 2.27
CA ASP A 21 25.66 28.14 3.22
C ASP A 21 26.35 26.75 3.17
N PRO A 22 27.66 26.67 2.87
CA PRO A 22 28.37 25.39 2.82
C PRO A 22 28.50 24.73 4.20
N ASN A 23 28.34 25.49 5.29
CA ASN A 23 28.38 24.97 6.65
C ASN A 23 26.97 24.54 7.10
N PRO A 24 26.75 23.25 7.44
CA PRO A 24 25.46 22.79 7.97
C PRO A 24 24.99 23.56 9.21
N ALA A 25 25.92 23.98 10.08
CA ALA A 25 25.58 24.77 11.27
C ALA A 25 25.10 26.20 10.91
N GLY A 26 25.52 26.73 9.76
CA GLY A 26 25.05 28.02 9.25
C GLY A 26 23.61 27.93 8.72
N LYS A 27 23.32 26.88 7.93
CA LYS A 27 21.96 26.55 7.48
C LYS A 27 21.00 26.38 8.65
N GLU A 28 21.41 25.65 9.68
CA GLU A 28 20.60 25.42 10.87
C GLU A 28 20.28 26.73 11.62
N ARG A 29 21.29 27.61 11.81
CA ARG A 29 21.06 28.92 12.44
C ARG A 29 20.08 29.79 11.63
N ALA A 30 20.22 29.79 10.31
CA ALA A 30 19.31 30.50 9.42
C ALA A 30 17.88 29.93 9.50
N SER A 31 17.75 28.61 9.50
CA SER A 31 16.48 27.89 9.64
C SER A 31 15.76 28.25 10.94
N VAL A 32 16.46 28.19 12.08
CA VAL A 32 15.91 28.56 13.40
C VAL A 32 15.41 30.00 13.40
N TRP A 33 16.22 30.94 12.91
CA TRP A 33 15.85 32.36 12.87
C TRP A 33 14.67 32.63 11.94
N LEU A 34 14.64 32.01 10.75
CA LEU A 34 13.49 32.11 9.83
C LEU A 34 12.24 31.46 10.42
N GLY A 35 12.36 30.38 11.18
CA GLY A 35 11.26 29.77 11.92
C GLY A 35 10.71 30.68 13.03
N GLU A 36 11.58 31.42 13.74
CA GLU A 36 11.15 32.47 14.68
C GLU A 36 10.42 33.61 13.96
N LEU A 37 10.93 34.05 12.80
CA LEU A 37 10.27 35.04 11.96
C LEU A 37 8.87 34.56 11.56
N GLN A 38 8.72 33.33 11.07
CA GLN A 38 7.43 32.74 10.67
C GLN A 38 6.41 32.69 11.81
N ARG A 39 6.83 32.56 13.06
CA ARG A 39 5.92 32.60 14.23
C ARG A 39 5.57 34.01 14.68
N SER A 40 6.28 35.02 14.20
CA SER A 40 6.10 36.42 14.62
C SER A 40 4.96 37.14 13.87
N MET A 41 4.54 38.30 14.38
CA MET A 41 3.60 39.21 13.72
C MET A 41 4.18 39.85 12.45
N TYR A 42 5.51 39.98 12.38
CA TYR A 42 6.19 40.60 11.23
C TYR A 42 6.13 39.74 9.96
N ALA A 43 5.87 38.43 10.12
CA ALA A 43 5.79 37.48 9.01
C ALA A 43 4.81 37.91 7.92
N TRP A 44 3.66 38.48 8.30
CA TRP A 44 2.62 38.92 7.36
C TRP A 44 3.16 39.98 6.39
N GLU A 45 3.70 41.06 6.92
CA GLU A 45 4.19 42.19 6.13
C GLU A 45 5.46 41.84 5.35
N ILE A 46 6.38 41.10 5.97
CA ILE A 46 7.62 40.68 5.32
C ILE A 46 7.33 39.75 4.14
N SER A 47 6.45 38.77 4.33
CA SER A 47 6.10 37.85 3.24
C SER A 47 5.40 38.56 2.09
N ASP A 48 4.52 39.52 2.39
CA ASP A 48 3.86 40.32 1.35
C ASP A 48 4.90 41.13 0.55
N GLN A 49 5.84 41.79 1.23
CA GLN A 49 6.92 42.55 0.60
C GLN A 49 7.83 41.68 -0.27
N LEU A 50 8.20 40.48 0.19
CA LEU A 50 9.02 39.55 -0.58
C LEU A 50 8.30 39.12 -1.88
N LEU A 51 7.00 38.81 -1.79
CA LEU A 51 6.18 38.43 -2.95
C LEU A 51 5.92 39.59 -3.91
N GLN A 52 5.90 40.84 -3.43
CA GLN A 52 5.85 42.03 -4.29
C GLN A 52 7.17 42.28 -5.03
N LEU A 53 8.30 42.12 -4.34
CA LEU A 53 9.64 42.38 -4.89
C LEU A 53 10.10 41.32 -5.88
N LYS A 54 9.67 40.05 -5.70
CA LYS A 54 9.93 38.94 -6.62
C LYS A 54 11.40 38.75 -7.00
N GLN A 55 12.29 38.91 -6.03
CA GLN A 55 13.73 38.97 -6.30
C GLN A 55 14.28 37.66 -6.89
N ASP A 56 13.90 36.53 -6.29
CA ASP A 56 14.39 35.20 -6.66
C ASP A 56 13.38 34.11 -6.21
N VAL A 57 13.60 32.87 -6.66
CA VAL A 57 12.72 31.74 -6.41
C VAL A 57 12.70 31.39 -4.92
N GLU A 58 13.86 31.38 -4.26
CA GLU A 58 14.00 31.00 -2.86
C GLU A 58 13.26 31.94 -1.91
N SER A 59 13.39 33.25 -2.10
CA SER A 59 12.69 34.25 -1.27
C SER A 59 11.18 34.23 -1.50
N CYS A 60 10.74 34.10 -2.75
CA CYS A 60 9.31 33.98 -3.07
C CYS A 60 8.71 32.69 -2.51
N TYR A 61 9.43 31.57 -2.58
CA TYR A 61 9.00 30.30 -1.99
C TYR A 61 8.87 30.40 -0.47
N PHE A 62 9.91 30.93 0.21
CA PHE A 62 9.87 31.15 1.66
C PHE A 62 8.68 32.03 2.05
N ALA A 63 8.43 33.12 1.31
CA ALA A 63 7.33 34.03 1.59
C ALA A 63 5.95 33.39 1.33
N ALA A 64 5.77 32.66 0.23
CA ALA A 64 4.53 31.96 -0.08
C ALA A 64 4.22 30.87 0.96
N GLN A 65 5.22 30.07 1.34
CA GLN A 65 5.10 29.08 2.40
C GLN A 65 4.76 29.73 3.74
N THR A 66 5.41 30.84 4.06
CA THR A 66 5.15 31.59 5.30
C THR A 66 3.72 32.12 5.32
N MET A 67 3.21 32.68 4.22
CA MET A 67 1.82 33.12 4.10
C MET A 67 0.85 31.96 4.36
N LYS A 68 1.06 30.79 3.72
CA LYS A 68 0.23 29.60 3.96
C LYS A 68 0.22 29.23 5.45
N VAL A 69 1.40 29.07 6.06
CA VAL A 69 1.50 28.68 7.47
C VAL A 69 0.82 29.69 8.39
N LYS A 70 1.03 31.00 8.17
CA LYS A 70 0.38 32.06 8.95
C LYS A 70 -1.13 32.02 8.84
N ILE A 71 -1.68 31.74 7.65
CA ILE A 71 -3.12 31.59 7.45
C ILE A 71 -3.61 30.32 8.17
N GLN A 72 -2.93 29.19 8.06
CA GLN A 72 -3.37 27.95 8.71
C GLN A 72 -3.32 28.02 10.24
N THR A 73 -2.27 28.63 10.82
CA THR A 73 -2.01 28.53 12.27
C THR A 73 -2.31 29.79 13.06
N SER A 74 -2.39 30.94 12.39
CA SER A 74 -2.32 32.27 13.00
C SER A 74 -3.35 33.25 12.39
N PHE A 75 -4.41 32.75 11.74
CA PHE A 75 -5.43 33.62 11.13
C PHE A 75 -6.12 34.56 12.13
N TYR A 76 -6.23 34.12 13.39
CA TYR A 76 -6.81 34.92 14.48
C TYR A 76 -6.04 36.22 14.78
N GLU A 77 -4.81 36.36 14.31
CA GLU A 77 -4.02 37.58 14.44
C GLU A 77 -4.53 38.72 13.53
N LEU A 78 -5.28 38.39 12.47
CA LEU A 78 -5.75 39.34 11.49
C LEU A 78 -7.17 39.83 11.81
N PRO A 79 -7.40 41.14 11.91
CA PRO A 79 -8.72 41.68 12.16
C PRO A 79 -9.62 41.49 10.92
N PRO A 80 -10.94 41.23 11.08
CA PRO A 80 -11.85 40.88 9.99
C PRO A 80 -11.88 41.87 8.82
N GLU A 81 -11.62 43.15 9.08
CA GLU A 81 -11.61 44.22 8.09
C GLU A 81 -10.47 44.06 7.07
N THR A 82 -9.40 43.34 7.44
CA THR A 82 -8.22 43.11 6.58
C THR A 82 -8.32 41.86 5.71
N HIS A 83 -9.30 40.98 5.97
CA HIS A 83 -9.41 39.69 5.29
C HIS A 83 -9.59 39.82 3.78
N ASN A 84 -10.41 40.78 3.32
CA ASN A 84 -10.58 41.06 1.89
C ASN A 84 -9.28 41.56 1.24
N ALA A 85 -8.53 42.44 1.92
CA ALA A 85 -7.27 42.96 1.42
C ALA A 85 -6.20 41.87 1.31
N LEU A 86 -6.15 40.94 2.28
CA LEU A 86 -5.26 39.78 2.21
C LEU A 86 -5.62 38.87 1.02
N ARG A 87 -6.91 38.55 0.85
CA ARG A 87 -7.38 37.78 -0.31
C ARG A 87 -6.92 38.41 -1.62
N ASP A 88 -7.18 39.70 -1.79
CA ASP A 88 -6.88 40.41 -3.03
C ASP A 88 -5.36 40.48 -3.27
N SER A 89 -4.56 40.58 -2.21
CA SER A 89 -3.09 40.51 -2.28
C SER A 89 -2.60 39.13 -2.72
N LEU A 90 -3.10 38.05 -2.11
CA LEU A 90 -2.74 36.67 -2.51
C LEU A 90 -3.11 36.37 -3.97
N LEU A 91 -4.31 36.78 -4.39
CA LEU A 91 -4.75 36.66 -5.78
C LEU A 91 -3.87 37.47 -6.73
N THR A 92 -3.43 38.65 -6.31
CA THR A 92 -2.48 39.44 -7.08
C THR A 92 -1.14 38.74 -7.17
N HIS A 93 -0.61 38.20 -6.06
CA HIS A 93 0.67 37.48 -5.98
C HIS A 93 0.69 36.26 -6.89
N ILE A 94 -0.34 35.42 -6.86
CA ILE A 94 -0.36 34.20 -7.69
C ILE A 94 -0.42 34.52 -9.19
N GLN A 95 -1.18 35.54 -9.61
CA GLN A 95 -1.20 36.01 -11.00
C GLN A 95 0.19 36.49 -11.45
N ASN A 96 0.88 37.16 -10.53
CA ASN A 96 2.15 37.82 -10.73
C ASN A 96 3.37 36.89 -10.71
N LEU A 97 3.21 35.70 -10.13
CA LEU A 97 4.26 34.70 -9.90
C LEU A 97 3.99 33.38 -10.61
N LYS A 98 2.89 33.27 -11.37
CA LYS A 98 2.44 32.04 -12.05
C LYS A 98 3.49 31.37 -12.92
N ASP A 99 4.37 32.16 -13.54
CA ASP A 99 5.41 31.67 -14.44
C ASP A 99 6.79 31.51 -13.76
N LEU A 100 6.93 31.91 -12.49
CA LEU A 100 8.22 31.90 -11.79
C LEU A 100 8.64 30.47 -11.38
N SER A 101 7.76 29.75 -10.68
CA SER A 101 8.00 28.36 -10.28
C SER A 101 6.70 27.69 -9.82
N PRO A 102 6.41 26.45 -10.27
CA PRO A 102 5.18 25.76 -9.90
C PRO A 102 5.06 25.53 -8.39
N ILE A 103 6.19 25.33 -7.68
CA ILE A 103 6.16 25.09 -6.23
C ILE A 103 5.70 26.33 -5.45
N ILE A 104 5.97 27.54 -5.96
CA ILE A 104 5.48 28.81 -5.38
C ILE A 104 3.98 28.93 -5.63
N VAL A 105 3.53 28.59 -6.84
CA VAL A 105 2.11 28.60 -7.21
C VAL A 105 1.31 27.68 -6.30
N THR A 106 1.78 26.46 -6.02
CA THR A 106 1.12 25.54 -5.10
C THR A 106 1.05 26.10 -3.68
N GLN A 107 2.11 26.73 -3.14
CA GLN A 107 2.04 27.35 -1.81
C GLN A 107 1.04 28.51 -1.74
N LEU A 108 0.97 29.34 -2.80
CA LEU A 108 -0.01 30.42 -2.87
C LEU A 108 -1.43 29.88 -3.06
N ALA A 109 -1.61 28.82 -3.85
CA ALA A 109 -2.91 28.16 -4.03
C ALA A 109 -3.43 27.59 -2.71
N LEU A 110 -2.58 26.92 -1.93
CA LEU A 110 -2.90 26.46 -0.58
C LEU A 110 -3.26 27.63 0.35
N ALA A 111 -2.45 28.70 0.36
CA ALA A 111 -2.74 29.89 1.16
C ALA A 111 -4.11 30.52 0.82
N ILE A 112 -4.49 30.53 -0.46
CA ILE A 112 -5.80 31.01 -0.94
C ILE A 112 -6.92 30.05 -0.49
N ALA A 113 -6.71 28.74 -0.60
CA ALA A 113 -7.67 27.73 -0.15
C ALA A 113 -7.91 27.81 1.36
N ASP A 114 -6.85 27.80 2.17
CA ASP A 114 -6.92 27.92 3.63
C ASP A 114 -7.64 29.19 4.08
N LEU A 115 -7.39 30.30 3.37
CA LEU A 115 -8.09 31.56 3.61
C LEU A 115 -9.57 31.45 3.28
N ALA A 116 -9.93 30.88 2.13
CA ALA A 116 -11.32 30.70 1.72
C ALA A 116 -12.12 29.83 2.69
N LEU A 117 -11.51 28.75 3.20
CA LEU A 117 -12.13 27.83 4.16
C LEU A 117 -12.41 28.52 5.51
N GLN A 118 -11.51 29.40 5.97
CA GLN A 118 -11.66 30.14 7.23
C GLN A 118 -12.51 31.41 7.09
N MET A 119 -12.54 32.03 5.92
CA MET A 119 -13.25 33.30 5.67
C MET A 119 -14.72 33.04 5.31
N ALA A 120 -15.56 32.82 6.31
CA ALA A 120 -17.00 32.55 6.12
C ALA A 120 -17.78 33.64 5.36
N SER A 121 -17.23 34.86 5.26
CA SER A 121 -17.78 35.94 4.43
C SER A 121 -17.56 35.73 2.93
N TRP A 122 -16.60 34.89 2.51
CA TRP A 122 -16.33 34.57 1.10
C TRP A 122 -17.18 33.41 0.58
N LYS A 123 -18.50 33.62 0.53
CA LYS A 123 -19.43 32.63 -0.03
C LYS A 123 -19.21 32.45 -1.53
N GLY A 124 -19.34 31.21 -2.02
CA GLY A 124 -19.18 30.90 -3.44
C GLY A 124 -17.80 31.23 -4.00
N CYS A 125 -16.75 31.01 -3.19
CA CYS A 125 -15.37 31.33 -3.58
C CYS A 125 -14.99 30.69 -4.94
N VAL A 126 -15.39 29.44 -5.17
CA VAL A 126 -15.22 28.70 -6.43
C VAL A 126 -15.80 29.48 -7.61
N HIS A 127 -17.06 29.91 -7.53
CA HIS A 127 -17.69 30.71 -8.58
C HIS A 127 -16.92 32.01 -8.85
N THR A 128 -16.56 32.76 -7.80
CA THR A 128 -15.85 34.04 -7.95
C THR A 128 -14.46 33.88 -8.57
N LEU A 129 -13.75 32.79 -8.26
CA LEU A 129 -12.45 32.49 -8.85
C LEU A 129 -12.58 32.12 -10.33
N ILE A 130 -13.55 31.25 -10.66
CA ILE A 130 -13.79 30.84 -12.05
C ILE A 130 -14.21 32.03 -12.90
N GLU A 131 -15.19 32.82 -12.46
CA GLU A 131 -15.66 34.01 -13.19
C GLU A 131 -14.52 35.00 -13.48
N LYS A 132 -13.62 35.20 -12.51
CA LYS A 132 -12.49 36.12 -12.63
C LYS A 132 -11.42 35.64 -13.61
N TYR A 133 -11.14 34.34 -13.65
CA TYR A 133 -9.96 33.80 -14.34
C TYR A 133 -10.26 32.98 -15.61
N ASN A 134 -11.47 32.46 -15.80
CA ASN A 134 -11.85 31.57 -16.93
C ASN A 134 -11.55 32.13 -18.33
N ASN A 135 -11.59 33.45 -18.50
CA ASN A 135 -11.35 34.08 -19.81
C ASN A 135 -9.87 34.18 -20.20
N ASP A 136 -8.94 34.01 -19.25
CA ASP A 136 -7.50 34.08 -19.50
C ASP A 136 -6.89 32.68 -19.47
N ILE A 137 -6.50 32.17 -20.64
CA ILE A 137 -5.85 30.86 -20.81
C ILE A 137 -4.58 30.77 -19.94
N SER A 138 -3.83 31.87 -19.83
CA SER A 138 -2.60 31.90 -19.03
C SER A 138 -2.85 31.88 -17.52
N SER A 139 -4.10 32.02 -17.07
CA SER A 139 -4.50 31.88 -15.66
C SER A 139 -4.99 30.48 -15.32
N MET A 140 -5.28 29.64 -16.30
CA MET A 140 -5.83 28.29 -16.08
C MET A 140 -4.93 27.40 -15.21
N PRO A 141 -3.59 27.36 -15.38
CA PRO A 141 -2.76 26.44 -14.61
C PRO A 141 -2.79 26.67 -13.09
N PHE A 142 -2.88 27.93 -12.65
CA PHE A 142 -2.99 28.25 -11.21
C PHE A 142 -4.44 28.23 -10.72
N LEU A 143 -5.42 28.55 -11.57
CA LEU A 143 -6.84 28.42 -11.21
C LEU A 143 -7.16 26.96 -10.89
N ILE A 144 -6.74 26.03 -11.75
CA ILE A 144 -6.92 24.59 -11.52
C ILE A 144 -6.15 24.15 -10.28
N GLU A 145 -4.96 24.70 -10.03
CA GLU A 145 -4.20 24.41 -8.80
C GLU A 145 -5.00 24.79 -7.54
N ILE A 146 -5.59 25.99 -7.50
CA ILE A 146 -6.46 26.42 -6.38
C ILE A 146 -7.65 25.47 -6.25
N LEU A 147 -8.31 25.12 -7.35
CA LEU A 147 -9.45 24.22 -7.34
C LEU A 147 -9.07 22.77 -6.98
N THR A 148 -7.81 22.37 -7.16
CA THR A 148 -7.30 21.04 -6.78
C THR A 148 -7.04 20.97 -5.28
N VAL A 149 -6.35 21.95 -4.71
CA VAL A 149 -5.97 21.91 -3.29
C VAL A 149 -7.11 22.34 -2.35
N LEU A 150 -8.13 23.03 -2.86
CA LEU A 150 -9.26 23.50 -2.04
C LEU A 150 -10.05 22.35 -1.40
N PRO A 151 -10.50 21.31 -2.15
CA PRO A 151 -11.11 20.12 -1.55
C PRO A 151 -10.17 19.36 -0.59
N GLU A 152 -8.89 19.27 -0.92
CA GLU A 152 -7.88 18.58 -0.10
C GLU A 152 -7.76 19.22 1.30
N GLU A 153 -7.77 20.55 1.37
CA GLU A 153 -7.65 21.27 2.64
C GLU A 153 -8.93 21.23 3.51
N VAL A 154 -10.09 20.81 2.99
CA VAL A 154 -11.32 20.62 3.79
C VAL A 154 -11.10 19.58 4.91
N HIS A 155 -10.30 18.56 4.63
CA HIS A 155 -9.97 17.48 5.57
C HIS A 155 -8.59 17.65 6.22
N SER A 156 -7.95 18.80 6.02
CA SER A 156 -6.63 19.10 6.57
C SER A 156 -6.62 19.12 8.10
N ARG A 157 -5.71 18.34 8.68
CA ARG A 157 -5.51 18.26 10.13
C ARG A 157 -4.84 19.54 10.69
N SER A 158 -4.16 20.32 9.86
CA SER A 158 -3.51 21.57 10.28
C SER A 158 -4.50 22.73 10.42
N LEU A 159 -5.49 22.82 9.52
CA LEU A 159 -6.46 23.92 9.50
C LEU A 159 -7.50 23.84 10.65
N ARG A 160 -7.79 22.64 11.16
CA ARG A 160 -8.65 22.39 12.33
C ARG A 160 -10.03 23.08 12.27
N ILE A 161 -10.66 23.09 11.11
CA ILE A 161 -12.04 23.59 10.96
C ILE A 161 -13.03 22.73 11.78
N GLY A 162 -14.00 23.39 12.43
CA GLY A 162 -15.05 22.72 13.19
C GLY A 162 -15.98 21.91 12.30
N ALA A 163 -16.57 20.83 12.82
CA ALA A 163 -17.40 19.90 12.05
C ALA A 163 -18.57 20.59 11.32
N ASN A 164 -19.32 21.47 12.00
CA ASN A 164 -20.43 22.20 11.39
C ASN A 164 -19.97 23.05 10.20
N ARG A 165 -18.86 23.78 10.37
CA ARG A 165 -18.29 24.59 9.30
C ARG A 165 -17.79 23.73 8.14
N ARG A 166 -17.22 22.56 8.42
CA ARG A 166 -16.81 21.61 7.37
C ARG A 166 -18.01 21.14 6.55
N THR A 167 -19.11 20.78 7.19
CA THR A 167 -20.35 20.39 6.49
C THR A 167 -20.87 21.52 5.59
N GLU A 168 -20.94 22.75 6.10
CA GLU A 168 -21.33 23.91 5.28
C GLU A 168 -20.43 24.10 4.05
N ILE A 169 -19.12 23.91 4.21
CA ILE A 169 -18.16 24.02 3.10
C ILE A 169 -18.39 22.90 2.08
N ILE A 170 -18.57 21.66 2.51
CA ILE A 170 -18.81 20.53 1.60
C ILE A 170 -20.09 20.76 0.79
N GLU A 171 -21.16 21.24 1.42
CA GLU A 171 -22.42 21.58 0.74
C GLU A 171 -22.23 22.74 -0.26
N ASP A 172 -21.49 23.79 0.09
CA ASP A 172 -21.20 24.91 -0.81
C ASP A 172 -20.33 24.46 -2.01
N LEU A 173 -19.32 23.62 -1.77
CA LEU A 173 -18.49 23.05 -2.85
C LEU A 173 -19.31 22.12 -3.75
N ALA A 174 -20.17 21.27 -3.18
CA ALA A 174 -21.09 20.43 -3.94
C ALA A 174 -22.03 21.25 -4.84
N PHE A 175 -22.52 22.39 -4.36
CA PHE A 175 -23.35 23.28 -5.16
C PHE A 175 -22.62 23.81 -6.41
N TYR A 176 -21.31 24.08 -6.32
CA TYR A 176 -20.51 24.59 -7.44
C TYR A 176 -19.74 23.52 -8.23
N SER A 177 -19.87 22.23 -7.89
CA SER A 177 -19.09 21.15 -8.51
C SER A 177 -19.33 21.03 -10.03
N SER A 178 -20.57 21.22 -10.48
CA SER A 178 -20.95 21.26 -11.90
C SER A 178 -20.22 22.36 -12.70
N THR A 179 -19.94 23.50 -12.06
CA THR A 179 -19.22 24.62 -12.68
C THR A 179 -17.74 24.26 -12.86
N VAL A 180 -17.15 23.56 -11.89
CA VAL A 180 -15.77 23.06 -11.97
C VAL A 180 -15.64 22.01 -13.06
N VAL A 181 -16.56 21.04 -13.13
CA VAL A 181 -16.57 20.03 -14.21
C VAL A 181 -16.66 20.70 -15.58
N THR A 182 -17.53 21.69 -15.74
CA THR A 182 -17.67 22.44 -17.01
C THR A 182 -16.37 23.15 -17.38
N LEU A 183 -15.68 23.77 -16.41
CA LEU A 183 -14.37 24.37 -16.62
C LEU A 183 -13.33 23.34 -17.07
N LEU A 184 -13.26 22.20 -16.39
CA LEU A 184 -12.30 21.12 -16.71
C LEU A 184 -12.54 20.55 -18.11
N THR A 185 -13.80 20.31 -18.50
CA THR A 185 -14.16 19.89 -19.86
C THR A 185 -13.73 20.94 -20.89
N THR A 186 -14.03 22.21 -20.62
CA THR A 186 -13.62 23.32 -21.51
C THR A 186 -12.10 23.42 -21.63
N CYS A 187 -11.36 23.14 -20.55
CA CYS A 187 -9.91 23.11 -20.58
C CYS A 187 -9.41 22.03 -21.54
N VAL A 188 -9.88 20.79 -21.38
CA VAL A 188 -9.54 19.66 -22.26
C VAL A 188 -9.82 19.98 -23.73
N GLU A 189 -10.98 20.57 -24.05
CA GLU A 189 -11.34 20.95 -25.42
C GLU A 189 -10.42 22.04 -26.01
N LYS A 190 -9.97 23.00 -25.20
CA LYS A 190 -9.17 24.15 -25.65
C LYS A 190 -7.67 23.87 -25.72
N THR A 191 -7.12 23.02 -24.86
CA THR A 191 -5.66 22.80 -24.79
C THR A 191 -5.11 21.76 -25.75
N GLY A 192 -5.96 21.10 -26.55
CA GLY A 192 -5.50 20.13 -27.55
C GLY A 192 -4.75 18.96 -26.89
N ASN A 193 -3.47 18.76 -27.23
CA ASN A 193 -2.63 17.67 -26.72
C ASN A 193 -1.62 18.10 -25.63
N ASP A 194 -1.89 19.16 -24.86
CA ASP A 194 -1.00 19.58 -23.76
C ASP A 194 -1.09 18.63 -22.56
N GLU A 195 -0.12 17.71 -22.47
CA GLU A 195 0.01 16.71 -21.40
C GLU A 195 -0.01 17.35 -20.00
N LYS A 196 0.66 18.48 -19.79
CA LYS A 196 0.75 19.11 -18.47
C LYS A 196 -0.60 19.65 -18.02
N MET A 197 -1.39 20.13 -18.97
CA MET A 197 -2.76 20.56 -18.69
C MET A 197 -3.65 19.38 -18.33
N PHE A 198 -3.55 18.26 -19.07
CA PHE A 198 -4.31 17.06 -18.74
C PHE A 198 -4.00 16.52 -17.34
N ILE A 199 -2.72 16.50 -16.94
CA ILE A 199 -2.31 16.09 -15.59
C ILE A 199 -3.00 16.97 -14.54
N LYS A 200 -3.03 18.29 -14.74
CA LYS A 200 -3.73 19.22 -13.83
C LYS A 200 -5.24 18.98 -13.79
N VAL A 201 -5.86 18.72 -14.94
CA VAL A 201 -7.28 18.40 -15.03
C VAL A 201 -7.61 17.12 -14.27
N PHE A 202 -6.84 16.05 -14.46
CA PHE A 202 -7.08 14.77 -13.78
C PHE A 202 -6.86 14.86 -12.27
N ARG A 203 -5.82 15.56 -11.82
CA ARG A 203 -5.60 15.79 -10.38
C ARG A 203 -6.73 16.58 -9.75
N CYS A 204 -7.18 17.65 -10.41
CA CYS A 204 -8.33 18.42 -9.96
C CYS A 204 -9.58 17.55 -9.88
N LEU A 205 -9.87 16.78 -10.93
CA LEU A 205 -11.04 15.90 -10.95
C LEU A 205 -10.98 14.83 -9.83
N GLY A 206 -9.83 14.18 -9.64
CA GLY A 206 -9.61 13.21 -8.57
C GLY A 206 -9.79 13.81 -7.16
N SER A 207 -9.27 15.01 -6.92
CA SER A 207 -9.46 15.74 -5.65
C SER A 207 -10.94 15.99 -5.34
N TRP A 208 -11.73 16.37 -6.35
CA TRP A 208 -13.17 16.57 -6.20
C TRP A 208 -13.96 15.26 -6.02
N PHE A 209 -13.50 14.15 -6.61
CA PHE A 209 -14.05 12.82 -6.33
C PHE A 209 -13.81 12.41 -4.88
N ASN A 210 -12.59 12.62 -4.36
CA ASN A 210 -12.24 12.29 -2.97
C ASN A 210 -13.04 13.10 -1.94
N LEU A 211 -13.57 14.27 -2.31
CA LEU A 211 -14.49 15.04 -1.48
C LEU A 211 -15.93 14.47 -1.49
N GLY A 212 -16.28 13.62 -2.46
CA GLY A 212 -17.60 12.99 -2.59
C GLY A 212 -18.70 13.90 -3.14
N VAL A 213 -18.33 14.91 -3.95
CA VAL A 213 -19.25 15.97 -4.40
C VAL A 213 -19.55 15.96 -5.91
N LEU A 214 -19.04 14.97 -6.64
CA LEU A 214 -19.19 14.84 -8.10
C LEU A 214 -20.20 13.75 -8.48
N ASP A 215 -20.96 14.02 -9.54
CA ASP A 215 -21.90 13.09 -10.20
C ASP A 215 -21.57 12.95 -11.70
N SER A 216 -20.27 12.98 -12.07
CA SER A 216 -19.85 13.14 -13.47
C SER A 216 -19.36 11.85 -14.11
N ASN A 217 -19.81 11.62 -15.35
CA ASN A 217 -19.33 10.57 -16.25
C ASN A 217 -18.08 11.05 -17.00
N PHE A 218 -16.90 10.99 -16.37
CA PHE A 218 -15.64 11.23 -17.08
C PHE A 218 -14.94 9.90 -17.35
N MET A 219 -14.56 9.65 -18.60
CA MET A 219 -13.80 8.46 -19.00
C MET A 219 -12.51 8.84 -19.70
N ILE A 220 -11.46 8.07 -19.41
CA ILE A 220 -10.15 8.20 -20.01
C ILE A 220 -10.05 7.15 -21.12
N HIS A 221 -10.08 7.60 -22.38
CA HIS A 221 -9.82 6.76 -23.54
C HIS A 221 -8.53 7.22 -24.20
N TYR A 222 -7.37 6.75 -23.73
CA TYR A 222 -6.10 6.98 -24.41
C TYR A 222 -5.22 5.74 -24.36
N ASN A 223 -5.00 5.13 -25.54
CA ASN A 223 -4.20 3.91 -25.68
C ASN A 223 -2.69 4.15 -25.65
N GLU A 224 -2.22 5.41 -25.71
CA GLU A 224 -0.80 5.75 -25.60
C GLU A 224 -0.61 7.07 -24.84
N THR A 225 -0.42 6.96 -23.52
CA THR A 225 -0.11 8.11 -22.65
C THR A 225 1.33 8.04 -22.13
N PRO A 226 2.00 9.18 -21.98
CA PRO A 226 3.24 9.27 -21.20
C PRO A 226 3.01 8.85 -19.73
N THR A 227 4.06 8.42 -19.04
CA THR A 227 3.97 7.85 -17.67
C THR A 227 3.27 8.77 -16.68
N ASN A 228 3.66 10.06 -16.61
CA ASN A 228 3.08 11.02 -15.66
C ASN A 228 1.58 11.27 -15.92
N LEU A 229 1.18 11.30 -17.19
CA LEU A 229 -0.22 11.44 -17.57
C LEU A 229 -1.00 10.17 -17.24
N HIS A 230 -0.41 9.00 -17.49
CA HIS A 230 -1.02 7.71 -17.14
C HIS A 230 -1.24 7.59 -15.63
N GLU A 231 -0.26 7.98 -14.81
CA GLU A 231 -0.38 7.99 -13.35
C GLU A 231 -1.51 8.91 -12.90
N ALA A 232 -1.52 10.17 -13.33
CA ALA A 232 -2.57 11.12 -12.97
C ALA A 232 -3.98 10.66 -13.38
N ALA A 233 -4.08 10.05 -14.56
CA ALA A 233 -5.31 9.41 -15.05
C ALA A 233 -5.75 8.24 -14.15
N SER A 234 -4.80 7.38 -13.78
CA SER A 234 -5.06 6.19 -12.97
C SER A 234 -5.50 6.56 -11.56
N ASP A 235 -4.81 7.52 -10.93
CA ASP A 235 -5.17 8.03 -9.60
C ASP A 235 -6.58 8.67 -9.61
N CYS A 236 -6.96 9.35 -10.70
CA CYS A 236 -8.30 9.91 -10.86
C CYS A 236 -9.36 8.82 -10.97
N VAL A 237 -9.10 7.73 -11.70
CA VAL A 237 -10.02 6.58 -11.81
C VAL A 237 -10.17 5.89 -10.45
N CYS A 238 -9.07 5.64 -9.73
CA CYS A 238 -9.13 5.08 -8.38
C CYS A 238 -9.91 5.99 -7.43
N SER A 239 -9.68 7.31 -7.48
CA SER A 239 -10.45 8.29 -6.67
C SER A 239 -11.95 8.23 -6.99
N ALA A 240 -12.33 8.07 -8.26
CA ALA A 240 -13.73 7.96 -8.67
C ALA A 240 -14.38 6.65 -8.20
N LEU A 241 -13.65 5.54 -8.26
CA LEU A 241 -14.09 4.24 -7.74
C LEU A 241 -14.25 4.27 -6.21
N TYR A 242 -13.25 4.79 -5.51
CA TYR A 242 -13.25 4.92 -4.05
C TYR A 242 -14.37 5.83 -3.53
N ALA A 243 -14.71 6.88 -4.28
CA ALA A 243 -15.81 7.79 -3.95
C ALA A 243 -17.20 7.12 -3.97
N ILE A 244 -17.33 5.93 -4.57
CA ILE A 244 -18.58 5.16 -4.54
C ILE A 244 -18.68 4.41 -3.22
N GLU A 245 -19.15 5.09 -2.17
CA GLU A 245 -19.43 4.47 -0.87
C GLU A 245 -20.60 3.47 -0.94
N ASN A 246 -21.58 3.75 -1.81
CA ASN A 246 -22.75 2.90 -2.02
C ASN A 246 -23.09 2.82 -3.51
N VAL A 247 -22.99 1.60 -4.05
CA VAL A 247 -23.23 1.30 -5.47
C VAL A 247 -24.67 1.59 -5.89
N ASP A 248 -25.65 1.35 -5.03
CA ASP A 248 -27.07 1.55 -5.34
C ASP A 248 -27.41 3.05 -5.50
N THR A 249 -26.72 3.92 -4.74
CA THR A 249 -26.89 5.38 -4.79
C THR A 249 -26.18 5.99 -6.01
N ASN A 250 -25.05 5.42 -6.43
CA ASN A 250 -24.20 5.94 -7.51
C ASN A 250 -24.21 5.05 -8.77
N MET A 251 -25.33 4.37 -9.03
CA MET A 251 -25.47 3.32 -10.04
C MET A 251 -24.96 3.72 -11.44
N ALA A 252 -25.23 4.95 -11.89
CA ALA A 252 -24.83 5.42 -13.21
C ALA A 252 -23.30 5.53 -13.35
N LEU A 253 -22.65 6.21 -12.39
CA LEU A 253 -21.21 6.34 -12.33
C LEU A 253 -20.54 4.96 -12.15
N ALA A 254 -21.07 4.16 -11.23
CA ALA A 254 -20.59 2.82 -10.95
C ALA A 254 -20.57 1.93 -12.21
N LEU A 255 -21.68 1.90 -12.95
CA LEU A 255 -21.77 1.14 -14.20
C LEU A 255 -20.79 1.65 -15.26
N HIS A 256 -20.62 2.97 -15.36
CA HIS A 256 -19.71 3.58 -16.32
C HIS A 256 -18.24 3.24 -16.02
N LEU A 257 -17.81 3.38 -14.77
CA LEU A 257 -16.46 3.00 -14.34
C LEU A 257 -16.22 1.51 -14.50
N PHE A 258 -17.19 0.68 -14.11
CA PHE A 258 -17.11 -0.78 -14.26
C PHE A 258 -16.86 -1.17 -15.72
N GLN A 259 -17.68 -0.66 -16.65
CA GLN A 259 -17.51 -0.94 -18.07
C GLN A 259 -16.20 -0.36 -18.61
N GLY A 260 -15.82 0.83 -18.17
CA GLY A 260 -14.60 1.50 -18.61
C GLY A 260 -13.34 0.71 -18.27
N VAL A 261 -13.20 0.31 -17.01
CA VAL A 261 -12.03 -0.44 -16.53
C VAL A 261 -11.90 -1.78 -17.24
N LEU A 262 -13.00 -2.48 -17.53
CA LEU A 262 -12.96 -3.74 -18.28
C LEU A 262 -12.37 -3.59 -19.70
N THR A 263 -12.38 -2.40 -20.30
CA THR A 263 -11.77 -2.18 -21.62
C THR A 263 -10.25 -2.04 -21.58
N LEU A 264 -9.66 -1.87 -20.39
CA LEU A 264 -8.23 -1.60 -20.22
C LEU A 264 -7.34 -2.86 -20.31
N GLU A 265 -7.92 -4.06 -20.33
CA GLU A 265 -7.18 -5.34 -20.42
C GLU A 265 -6.20 -5.37 -21.61
N THR A 266 -6.63 -4.88 -22.78
CA THR A 266 -5.76 -4.82 -23.97
C THR A 266 -4.58 -3.88 -23.75
N ALA A 267 -4.80 -2.73 -23.12
CA ALA A 267 -3.76 -1.76 -22.86
C ALA A 267 -2.78 -2.25 -21.78
N TYR A 268 -3.27 -2.99 -20.78
CA TYR A 268 -2.43 -3.71 -19.82
C TYR A 268 -1.47 -4.67 -20.53
N HIS A 269 -1.97 -5.54 -21.41
CA HIS A 269 -1.11 -6.48 -22.14
C HIS A 269 -0.10 -5.77 -23.04
N MET A 270 -0.46 -4.62 -23.62
CA MET A 270 0.49 -3.78 -24.36
C MET A 270 1.58 -3.21 -23.47
N ALA A 271 1.26 -2.78 -22.24
CA ALA A 271 2.24 -2.29 -21.27
C ALA A 271 3.22 -3.41 -20.85
N VAL A 272 2.69 -4.61 -20.56
CA VAL A 272 3.51 -5.81 -20.26
C VAL A 272 4.44 -6.14 -21.42
N ALA A 273 3.93 -6.16 -22.66
CA ALA A 273 4.73 -6.45 -23.85
C ALA A 273 5.80 -5.39 -24.15
N ARG A 274 5.64 -4.18 -23.62
CA ARG A 274 6.60 -3.06 -23.73
C ARG A 274 7.54 -2.96 -22.52
N GLU A 275 7.41 -3.86 -21.54
CA GLU A 275 8.15 -3.83 -20.26
C GLU A 275 7.95 -2.49 -19.50
N ASP A 276 6.77 -1.86 -19.64
CA ASP A 276 6.41 -0.60 -19.00
C ASP A 276 5.81 -0.87 -17.61
N LEU A 277 6.68 -1.17 -16.63
CA LEU A 277 6.28 -1.56 -15.28
C LEU A 277 5.44 -0.48 -14.57
N ASP A 278 5.72 0.80 -14.80
CA ASP A 278 4.95 1.91 -14.23
C ASP A 278 3.47 1.81 -14.60
N LYS A 279 3.17 1.56 -15.90
CA LYS A 279 1.79 1.38 -16.35
C LYS A 279 1.17 0.07 -15.86
N VAL A 280 1.93 -1.01 -15.80
CA VAL A 280 1.47 -2.30 -15.27
C VAL A 280 1.00 -2.14 -13.82
N LEU A 281 1.79 -1.48 -12.98
CA LEU A 281 1.43 -1.17 -11.59
C LEU A 281 0.17 -0.28 -11.54
N ASN A 282 0.10 0.76 -12.38
CA ASN A 282 -1.08 1.63 -12.47
C ASN A 282 -2.37 0.86 -12.81
N TYR A 283 -2.34 -0.02 -13.81
CA TYR A 283 -3.48 -0.86 -14.16
C TYR A 283 -3.86 -1.82 -13.04
N CYS A 284 -2.88 -2.45 -12.39
CA CYS A 284 -3.16 -3.34 -11.27
C CYS A 284 -3.84 -2.61 -10.10
N ARG A 285 -3.43 -1.36 -9.82
CA ARG A 285 -4.12 -0.49 -8.84
C ARG A 285 -5.57 -0.23 -9.23
N ILE A 286 -5.83 0.12 -10.50
CA ILE A 286 -7.20 0.34 -11.00
C ILE A 286 -8.05 -0.93 -10.89
N PHE A 287 -7.51 -2.09 -11.28
CA PHE A 287 -8.24 -3.37 -11.22
C PHE A 287 -8.52 -3.79 -9.78
N THR A 288 -7.57 -3.55 -8.88
CA THR A 288 -7.75 -3.83 -7.44
C THR A 288 -8.82 -2.93 -6.85
N GLU A 289 -8.77 -1.62 -7.10
CA GLU A 289 -9.77 -0.67 -6.63
C GLU A 289 -11.17 -1.00 -7.18
N LEU A 290 -11.26 -1.42 -8.45
CA LEU A 290 -12.53 -1.89 -9.03
C LEU A 290 -13.10 -3.06 -8.21
N CYS A 291 -12.27 -4.06 -7.91
CA CYS A 291 -12.72 -5.21 -7.13
C CYS A 291 -13.12 -4.83 -5.70
N GLU A 292 -12.41 -3.88 -5.08
CA GLU A 292 -12.73 -3.37 -3.74
C GLU A 292 -14.06 -2.61 -3.70
N THR A 293 -14.30 -1.69 -4.65
CA THR A 293 -15.57 -0.96 -4.76
C THR A 293 -16.76 -1.89 -4.97
N PHE A 294 -16.58 -2.94 -5.77
CA PHE A 294 -17.66 -3.87 -6.12
C PHE A 294 -17.65 -5.17 -5.31
N LEU A 295 -16.87 -5.25 -4.23
CA LEU A 295 -16.72 -6.45 -3.40
C LEU A 295 -18.08 -6.95 -2.90
N GLU A 296 -18.90 -6.08 -2.32
CA GLU A 296 -20.21 -6.46 -1.79
C GLU A 296 -21.14 -7.00 -2.88
N THR A 297 -21.12 -6.38 -4.07
CA THR A 297 -21.95 -6.82 -5.20
C THR A 297 -21.47 -8.15 -5.76
N THR A 298 -20.16 -8.35 -5.84
CA THR A 298 -19.52 -9.59 -6.28
C THR A 298 -19.88 -10.76 -5.36
N VAL A 299 -19.88 -10.52 -4.05
CA VAL A 299 -20.25 -11.54 -3.06
C VAL A 299 -21.77 -11.79 -3.02
N ARG A 300 -22.59 -10.74 -3.13
CA ARG A 300 -24.07 -10.83 -3.07
C ARG A 300 -24.68 -11.48 -4.32
N SER A 301 -24.14 -11.22 -5.50
CA SER A 301 -24.66 -11.70 -6.78
C SER A 301 -23.52 -12.07 -7.74
N PRO A 302 -22.74 -13.13 -7.44
CA PRO A 302 -21.58 -13.51 -8.22
C PRO A 302 -21.97 -13.89 -9.65
N GLY A 303 -21.24 -13.35 -10.62
CA GLY A 303 -21.43 -13.58 -12.06
C GLY A 303 -22.57 -12.78 -12.69
N GLN A 304 -23.22 -11.87 -11.96
CA GLN A 304 -24.37 -11.10 -12.46
C GLN A 304 -24.16 -9.59 -12.31
N GLY A 305 -24.46 -8.83 -13.37
CA GLY A 305 -24.37 -7.37 -13.36
C GLY A 305 -22.96 -6.90 -12.99
N MET A 306 -22.84 -6.04 -11.97
CA MET A 306 -21.56 -5.58 -11.44
C MET A 306 -20.90 -6.56 -10.47
N GLY A 307 -21.49 -7.73 -10.24
CA GLY A 307 -20.85 -8.87 -9.57
C GLY A 307 -20.19 -9.84 -10.56
N ASP A 308 -20.01 -9.43 -11.83
CA ASP A 308 -19.35 -10.21 -12.86
C ASP A 308 -17.90 -10.55 -12.47
N LEU A 309 -17.58 -11.85 -12.52
CA LEU A 309 -16.32 -12.41 -12.05
C LEU A 309 -15.14 -12.16 -13.01
N ARG A 310 -15.38 -11.54 -14.18
CA ARG A 310 -14.29 -11.00 -15.01
C ARG A 310 -13.41 -9.99 -14.27
N THR A 311 -13.93 -9.36 -13.22
CA THR A 311 -13.14 -8.51 -12.31
C THR A 311 -12.02 -9.31 -11.63
N LEU A 312 -12.31 -10.50 -11.13
CA LEU A 312 -11.30 -11.41 -10.55
C LEU A 312 -10.32 -11.93 -11.60
N GLU A 313 -10.77 -12.13 -12.84
CA GLU A 313 -9.88 -12.51 -13.94
C GLU A 313 -8.82 -11.45 -14.22
N LEU A 314 -9.15 -10.16 -14.15
CA LEU A 314 -8.17 -9.06 -14.29
C LEU A 314 -7.09 -9.13 -13.21
N LEU A 315 -7.46 -9.44 -11.96
CA LEU A 315 -6.49 -9.64 -10.89
C LEU A 315 -5.63 -10.89 -11.10
N LEU A 316 -6.20 -11.98 -11.62
CA LEU A 316 -5.44 -13.19 -11.95
C LEU A 316 -4.49 -12.98 -13.13
N ILE A 317 -4.85 -12.12 -14.10
CA ILE A 317 -3.93 -11.67 -15.16
C ILE A 317 -2.74 -10.92 -14.55
N CYS A 318 -2.99 -10.04 -13.57
CA CYS A 318 -1.92 -9.34 -12.82
C CYS A 318 -1.06 -10.33 -12.02
N ALA A 319 -1.68 -11.32 -11.36
CA ALA A 319 -0.97 -12.37 -10.63
C ALA A 319 -0.07 -13.22 -11.54
N GLY A 320 -0.38 -13.30 -12.84
CA GLY A 320 0.42 -13.97 -13.85
C GLY A 320 1.66 -13.21 -14.30
N HIS A 321 1.81 -11.93 -13.95
CA HIS A 321 3.01 -11.13 -14.25
C HIS A 321 4.24 -11.69 -13.51
N PRO A 322 5.48 -11.58 -14.04
CA PRO A 322 6.66 -12.14 -13.38
C PRO A 322 7.15 -11.31 -12.17
N GLN A 323 6.95 -9.99 -12.16
CA GLN A 323 7.28 -9.12 -11.02
C GLN A 323 6.26 -9.28 -9.89
N TYR A 324 6.71 -9.65 -8.69
CA TYR A 324 5.85 -9.92 -7.54
C TYR A 324 5.21 -8.66 -6.97
N GLU A 325 5.84 -7.50 -7.22
CA GLU A 325 5.36 -6.15 -6.88
C GLU A 325 4.00 -5.84 -7.53
N VAL A 326 3.68 -6.53 -8.63
CA VAL A 326 2.38 -6.38 -9.30
C VAL A 326 1.29 -7.14 -8.55
N VAL A 327 1.53 -8.40 -8.16
CA VAL A 327 0.49 -9.21 -7.52
C VAL A 327 0.18 -8.76 -6.10
N GLU A 328 1.19 -8.26 -5.37
CA GLU A 328 1.04 -7.81 -3.98
C GLU A 328 0.08 -6.63 -3.82
N ILE A 329 -0.10 -5.80 -4.85
CA ILE A 329 -1.05 -4.67 -4.86
C ILE A 329 -2.47 -5.18 -4.53
N SER A 330 -2.81 -6.39 -5.00
CA SER A 330 -4.15 -6.96 -4.85
C SER A 330 -4.38 -7.69 -3.52
N PHE A 331 -3.39 -7.83 -2.64
CA PHE A 331 -3.50 -8.67 -1.45
C PHE A 331 -4.60 -8.23 -0.50
N ASN A 332 -4.73 -6.91 -0.26
CA ASN A 332 -5.77 -6.37 0.63
C ASN A 332 -7.19 -6.78 0.17
N PHE A 333 -7.44 -6.75 -1.14
CA PHE A 333 -8.69 -7.21 -1.71
C PHE A 333 -8.93 -8.69 -1.43
N TRP A 334 -7.92 -9.55 -1.62
CA TRP A 334 -8.07 -10.98 -1.37
C TRP A 334 -8.33 -11.30 0.11
N TYR A 335 -7.69 -10.59 1.04
CA TYR A 335 -8.00 -10.67 2.46
C TYR A 335 -9.46 -10.29 2.75
N ARG A 336 -9.92 -9.14 2.22
CA ARG A 336 -11.30 -8.68 2.42
C ARG A 336 -12.33 -9.62 1.80
N LEU A 337 -12.06 -10.15 0.61
CA LEU A 337 -12.90 -11.16 -0.04
C LEU A 337 -12.99 -12.42 0.82
N GLY A 338 -11.86 -12.93 1.31
CA GLY A 338 -11.80 -14.06 2.23
C GLY A 338 -12.63 -13.80 3.50
N GLU A 339 -12.44 -12.65 4.13
CA GLU A 339 -13.18 -12.26 5.34
C GLU A 339 -14.69 -12.20 5.11
N HIS A 340 -15.15 -11.56 4.02
CA HIS A 340 -16.56 -11.47 3.67
C HIS A 340 -17.17 -12.86 3.42
N LEU A 341 -16.48 -13.72 2.67
CA LEU A 341 -16.95 -15.07 2.38
C LEU A 341 -16.96 -15.97 3.63
N TYR A 342 -15.97 -15.80 4.52
CA TYR A 342 -15.92 -16.51 5.80
C TYR A 342 -17.12 -16.14 6.68
N LYS A 343 -17.46 -14.85 6.78
CA LYS A 343 -18.62 -14.35 7.55
C LYS A 343 -19.96 -14.89 7.07
N ILE A 344 -20.14 -15.06 5.76
CA ILE A 344 -21.39 -15.58 5.17
C ILE A 344 -21.55 -17.08 5.43
N ASN A 345 -20.44 -17.83 5.45
CA ASN A 345 -20.41 -19.27 5.74
C ASN A 345 -21.38 -20.09 4.88
N ASP A 346 -21.34 -19.89 3.56
CA ASP A 346 -22.15 -20.62 2.57
C ASP A 346 -21.25 -21.42 1.61
N ALA A 347 -21.32 -22.75 1.71
CA ALA A 347 -20.53 -23.65 0.89
C ALA A 347 -20.84 -23.56 -0.61
N ALA A 348 -22.09 -23.27 -1.00
CA ALA A 348 -22.46 -23.09 -2.39
C ALA A 348 -21.79 -21.84 -2.95
N LEU A 349 -21.78 -20.75 -2.17
CA LEU A 349 -21.08 -19.53 -2.53
C LEU A 349 -19.56 -19.74 -2.61
N HIS A 350 -18.96 -20.41 -1.62
CA HIS A 350 -17.52 -20.72 -1.62
C HIS A 350 -17.10 -21.50 -2.86
N SER A 351 -17.95 -22.43 -3.34
CA SER A 351 -17.67 -23.23 -4.54
C SER A 351 -17.53 -22.39 -5.82
N ILE A 352 -18.17 -21.22 -5.88
CA ILE A 352 -18.08 -20.28 -7.01
C ILE A 352 -16.70 -19.62 -7.05
N PHE A 353 -16.16 -19.24 -5.89
CA PHE A 353 -14.88 -18.53 -5.77
C PHE A 353 -13.66 -19.46 -5.72
N ARG A 354 -13.85 -20.71 -5.28
CA ARG A 354 -12.82 -21.75 -5.22
C ARG A 354 -11.88 -21.81 -6.45
N PRO A 355 -12.35 -21.86 -7.71
CA PRO A 355 -11.45 -21.94 -8.87
C PRO A 355 -10.55 -20.70 -9.03
N TYR A 356 -11.00 -19.52 -8.62
CA TYR A 356 -10.21 -18.29 -8.66
C TYR A 356 -9.12 -18.31 -7.59
N ILE A 357 -9.46 -18.77 -6.38
CA ILE A 357 -8.48 -18.92 -5.29
C ILE A 357 -7.44 -19.98 -5.65
N GLN A 358 -7.83 -21.13 -6.23
CA GLN A 358 -6.86 -22.15 -6.69
C GLN A 358 -5.87 -21.58 -7.71
N ARG A 359 -6.34 -20.77 -8.66
CA ARG A 359 -5.47 -20.11 -9.64
C ARG A 359 -4.57 -19.06 -9.01
N LEU A 360 -5.07 -18.28 -8.06
CA LEU A 360 -4.26 -17.34 -7.28
C LEU A 360 -3.15 -18.09 -6.55
N LEU A 361 -3.48 -19.14 -5.79
CA LEU A 361 -2.51 -19.96 -5.05
C LEU A 361 -1.42 -20.53 -5.98
N HIS A 362 -1.81 -20.96 -7.18
CA HIS A 362 -0.85 -21.43 -8.19
C HIS A 362 0.11 -20.32 -8.63
N CYS A 363 -0.39 -19.11 -8.90
CA CYS A 363 0.44 -17.95 -9.22
C CYS A 363 1.38 -17.59 -8.05
N LEU A 364 0.86 -17.56 -6.82
CA LEU A 364 1.65 -17.24 -5.62
C LEU A 364 2.74 -18.28 -5.35
N ALA A 365 2.46 -19.57 -5.56
CA ALA A 365 3.47 -20.62 -5.46
C ALA A 365 4.60 -20.42 -6.48
N ARG A 366 4.29 -19.93 -7.68
CA ARG A 366 5.31 -19.59 -8.67
C ARG A 366 6.11 -18.35 -8.27
N HIS A 367 5.45 -17.32 -7.73
CA HIS A 367 6.11 -16.11 -7.23
C HIS A 367 7.01 -16.36 -6.03
N CYS A 368 6.77 -17.41 -5.25
CA CYS A 368 7.65 -17.79 -4.15
C CYS A 368 8.90 -18.54 -4.61
N GLN A 369 9.09 -18.83 -5.91
CA GLN A 369 10.30 -19.50 -6.39
C GLN A 369 11.51 -18.58 -6.23
N LEU A 370 12.56 -19.10 -5.57
CA LEU A 370 13.86 -18.45 -5.53
C LEU A 370 14.52 -18.51 -6.92
N ASP A 371 15.50 -17.64 -7.14
CA ASP A 371 16.31 -17.70 -8.35
C ASP A 371 17.06 -19.05 -8.42
N PRO A 372 17.16 -19.70 -9.60
CA PRO A 372 17.78 -21.02 -9.74
C PRO A 372 19.26 -21.09 -9.31
N ASP A 373 19.95 -19.95 -9.29
CA ASP A 373 21.34 -19.77 -8.85
C ASP A 373 21.47 -19.28 -7.39
N HIS A 374 20.37 -19.14 -6.65
CA HIS A 374 20.38 -18.77 -5.24
C HIS A 374 21.19 -19.76 -4.40
N GLU A 375 22.08 -19.25 -3.57
CA GLU A 375 22.90 -20.04 -2.65
C GLU A 375 22.39 -19.92 -1.21
N GLY A 376 22.38 -21.04 -0.48
CA GLY A 376 22.08 -21.02 0.96
C GLY A 376 20.60 -21.20 1.30
N ILE A 377 20.16 -20.54 2.37
CA ILE A 377 18.77 -20.57 2.88
C ILE A 377 17.97 -19.40 2.30
N PRO A 378 16.63 -19.46 2.24
CA PRO A 378 15.80 -18.30 1.91
C PRO A 378 16.05 -17.17 2.92
N GLU A 379 16.13 -15.92 2.45
CA GLU A 379 16.19 -14.75 3.32
C GLU A 379 14.77 -14.34 3.74
N ASP A 380 14.61 -13.96 5.01
CA ASP A 380 13.31 -13.56 5.59
C ASP A 380 13.25 -12.05 5.93
N THR A 381 14.30 -11.28 5.59
CA THR A 381 14.44 -9.86 5.99
C THR A 381 14.61 -8.89 4.81
N ASP A 382 14.77 -9.40 3.61
CA ASP A 382 14.77 -8.60 2.39
C ASP A 382 13.34 -8.45 1.84
N ASP A 383 13.17 -7.62 0.81
CA ASP A 383 11.85 -7.32 0.24
C ASP A 383 11.14 -8.61 -0.26
N PHE A 384 11.90 -9.57 -0.80
CA PHE A 384 11.37 -10.84 -1.29
C PHE A 384 10.97 -11.78 -0.14
N GLY A 385 11.76 -11.86 0.93
CA GLY A 385 11.42 -12.56 2.16
C GLY A 385 10.13 -12.01 2.79
N GLU A 386 10.02 -10.68 2.90
CA GLU A 386 8.78 -10.03 3.38
C GLU A 386 7.58 -10.31 2.47
N PHE A 387 7.77 -10.33 1.15
CA PHE A 387 6.75 -10.76 0.19
C PHE A 387 6.31 -12.21 0.43
N ARG A 388 7.25 -13.15 0.59
CA ARG A 388 6.94 -14.57 0.88
C ARG A 388 6.16 -14.72 2.17
N MET A 389 6.52 -13.98 3.23
CA MET A 389 5.77 -13.98 4.48
C MET A 389 4.34 -13.44 4.31
N ARG A 390 4.15 -12.37 3.54
CA ARG A 390 2.82 -11.87 3.18
C ARG A 390 2.01 -12.88 2.37
N VAL A 391 2.64 -13.64 1.49
CA VAL A 391 1.99 -14.77 0.79
C VAL A 391 1.56 -15.84 1.78
N SER A 392 2.44 -16.25 2.70
CA SER A 392 2.11 -17.27 3.72
C SER A 392 0.86 -16.90 4.51
N ASP A 393 0.76 -15.63 4.93
CA ASP A 393 -0.39 -15.14 5.69
C ASP A 393 -1.67 -15.06 4.85
N LEU A 394 -1.57 -14.60 3.60
CA LEU A 394 -2.72 -14.55 2.70
C LEU A 394 -3.26 -15.95 2.41
N VAL A 395 -2.37 -16.90 2.14
CA VAL A 395 -2.73 -18.29 1.87
C VAL A 395 -3.47 -18.89 3.07
N LYS A 396 -3.00 -18.66 4.30
CA LYS A 396 -3.68 -19.13 5.52
C LYS A 396 -5.11 -18.60 5.64
N ASP A 397 -5.33 -17.34 5.27
CA ASP A 397 -6.64 -16.71 5.41
C ASP A 397 -7.64 -17.12 4.33
N VAL A 398 -7.18 -17.53 3.13
CA VAL A 398 -8.07 -17.91 2.02
C VAL A 398 -8.16 -19.42 1.77
N ILE A 399 -7.32 -20.24 2.43
CA ILE A 399 -7.25 -21.69 2.17
C ILE A 399 -8.58 -22.42 2.41
N PHE A 400 -9.43 -21.91 3.31
CA PHE A 400 -10.73 -22.51 3.61
C PHE A 400 -11.67 -22.57 2.39
N LEU A 401 -11.50 -21.67 1.42
CA LEU A 401 -12.30 -21.66 0.17
C LEU A 401 -11.95 -22.83 -0.76
N VAL A 402 -10.71 -23.32 -0.68
CA VAL A 402 -10.22 -24.46 -1.46
C VAL A 402 -10.28 -25.76 -0.66
N GLY A 403 -10.14 -25.69 0.66
CA GLY A 403 -9.98 -26.85 1.53
C GLY A 403 -8.51 -27.23 1.66
N SER A 404 -7.99 -27.14 2.89
CA SER A 404 -6.56 -27.32 3.19
C SER A 404 -6.03 -28.69 2.76
N MET A 405 -6.79 -29.78 2.97
CA MET A 405 -6.36 -31.12 2.57
C MET A 405 -6.22 -31.29 1.06
N GLU A 406 -7.21 -30.81 0.31
CA GLU A 406 -7.24 -30.94 -1.15
C GLU A 406 -6.08 -30.17 -1.77
N CYS A 407 -5.87 -28.92 -1.32
CA CYS A 407 -4.75 -28.10 -1.75
C CYS A 407 -3.40 -28.74 -1.37
N PHE A 408 -3.24 -29.21 -0.12
CA PHE A 408 -2.01 -29.87 0.33
C PHE A 408 -1.69 -31.13 -0.50
N SER A 409 -2.71 -31.95 -0.79
CA SER A 409 -2.55 -33.14 -1.62
C SER A 409 -2.18 -32.81 -3.07
N GLN A 410 -2.79 -31.75 -3.63
CA GLN A 410 -2.49 -31.29 -4.98
C GLN A 410 -1.06 -30.75 -5.08
N LEU A 411 -0.62 -29.91 -4.13
CA LEU A 411 0.76 -29.42 -4.07
C LEU A 411 1.76 -30.57 -3.93
N TYR A 412 1.47 -31.56 -3.10
CA TYR A 412 2.35 -32.72 -3.00
C TYR A 412 2.40 -33.56 -4.28
N SER A 413 1.29 -33.68 -5.01
CA SER A 413 1.25 -34.44 -6.26
C SER A 413 2.17 -33.85 -7.34
N THR A 414 2.29 -32.52 -7.42
CA THR A 414 3.18 -31.86 -8.40
C THR A 414 4.65 -32.10 -8.11
N LEU A 415 5.02 -32.42 -6.86
CA LEU A 415 6.39 -32.81 -6.51
C LEU A 415 6.76 -34.21 -7.00
N LYS A 416 5.77 -35.11 -7.16
CA LYS A 416 6.00 -36.48 -7.64
C LYS A 416 6.12 -36.54 -9.16
N GLU A 417 5.47 -35.62 -9.86
CA GLU A 417 5.41 -35.59 -11.32
C GLU A 417 6.54 -34.74 -11.91
N GLY A 418 7.27 -35.27 -12.89
CA GLY A 418 8.14 -34.45 -13.75
C GLY A 418 9.54 -34.10 -13.22
N ASN A 419 9.95 -34.58 -12.04
CA ASN A 419 11.25 -34.26 -11.40
C ASN A 419 11.51 -32.75 -11.36
N PRO A 420 10.73 -32.00 -10.56
CA PRO A 420 10.83 -30.54 -10.54
C PRO A 420 12.23 -30.06 -10.10
N PRO A 421 12.68 -28.91 -10.62
CA PRO A 421 13.86 -28.22 -10.10
C PRO A 421 13.77 -27.91 -8.60
N TRP A 422 14.92 -27.57 -8.00
CA TRP A 422 15.01 -27.41 -6.56
C TRP A 422 14.22 -26.19 -6.08
N GLU A 423 14.21 -25.10 -6.84
CA GLU A 423 13.52 -23.84 -6.55
C GLU A 423 12.00 -24.00 -6.64
N VAL A 424 11.53 -24.82 -7.57
CA VAL A 424 10.11 -25.22 -7.67
C VAL A 424 9.73 -26.09 -6.48
N THR A 425 10.58 -27.05 -6.12
CA THR A 425 10.36 -27.93 -4.96
C THR A 425 10.29 -27.13 -3.66
N GLU A 426 11.21 -26.19 -3.48
CA GLU A 426 11.29 -25.32 -2.31
C GLU A 426 10.01 -24.47 -2.16
N ALA A 427 9.59 -23.78 -3.23
CA ALA A 427 8.40 -22.92 -3.16
C ALA A 427 7.12 -23.71 -2.87
N VAL A 428 6.98 -24.92 -3.43
CA VAL A 428 5.84 -25.79 -3.12
C VAL A 428 5.87 -26.23 -1.65
N LEU A 429 7.03 -26.61 -1.11
CA LEU A 429 7.18 -26.94 0.31
C LEU A 429 6.87 -25.73 1.21
N PHE A 430 7.21 -24.52 0.78
CA PHE A 430 6.91 -23.28 1.51
C PHE A 430 5.39 -23.04 1.62
N ILE A 431 4.66 -23.19 0.53
CA ILE A 431 3.18 -23.10 0.55
C ILE A 431 2.57 -24.24 1.38
N MET A 432 3.09 -25.46 1.26
CA MET A 432 2.65 -26.60 2.07
C MET A 432 2.86 -26.32 3.57
N ALA A 433 4.00 -25.77 3.96
CA ALA A 433 4.29 -25.40 5.35
C ALA A 433 3.29 -24.36 5.87
N SER A 434 2.95 -23.37 5.03
CA SER A 434 1.99 -22.31 5.37
C SER A 434 0.59 -22.83 5.72
N ILE A 435 0.16 -23.93 5.09
CA ILE A 435 -1.18 -24.51 5.31
C ILE A 435 -1.19 -25.75 6.20
N ALA A 436 -0.05 -26.38 6.47
CA ALA A 436 0.06 -27.68 7.14
C ALA A 436 -0.73 -27.75 8.47
N LYS A 437 -0.67 -26.69 9.27
CA LYS A 437 -1.35 -26.61 10.58
C LYS A 437 -2.88 -26.51 10.49
N SER A 438 -3.41 -26.09 9.35
CA SER A 438 -4.85 -26.03 9.09
C SER A 438 -5.44 -27.34 8.55
N VAL A 439 -4.58 -28.31 8.23
CA VAL A 439 -5.00 -29.60 7.69
C VAL A 439 -5.42 -30.51 8.85
N ASP A 440 -6.59 -31.14 8.75
CA ASP A 440 -7.02 -32.12 9.75
C ASP A 440 -6.03 -33.30 9.81
N PRO A 441 -5.41 -33.58 10.98
CA PRO A 441 -4.47 -34.67 11.12
C PRO A 441 -5.14 -36.07 11.18
N GLU A 442 -6.48 -36.19 11.17
CA GLU A 442 -7.18 -37.48 11.25
C GLU A 442 -7.08 -38.35 9.99
N ASN A 443 -6.43 -39.51 10.11
CA ASN A 443 -6.45 -40.61 9.14
C ASN A 443 -6.12 -40.23 7.70
N ASN A 444 -5.24 -39.25 7.50
CA ASN A 444 -4.85 -38.80 6.17
C ASN A 444 -3.55 -39.46 5.70
N PRO A 445 -3.61 -40.47 4.81
CA PRO A 445 -2.43 -41.21 4.36
C PRO A 445 -1.42 -40.30 3.66
N THR A 446 -1.90 -39.26 2.96
CA THR A 446 -1.06 -38.26 2.30
C THR A 446 -0.14 -37.53 3.28
N LEU A 447 -0.64 -37.11 4.45
CA LEU A 447 0.20 -36.43 5.47
C LEU A 447 1.32 -37.34 5.98
N SER A 448 0.99 -38.60 6.26
CA SER A 448 1.99 -39.60 6.67
C SER A 448 3.02 -39.86 5.57
N GLU A 449 2.58 -39.92 4.31
CA GLU A 449 3.46 -40.13 3.18
C GLU A 449 4.43 -38.94 2.98
N VAL A 450 3.92 -37.71 3.04
CA VAL A 450 4.75 -36.49 2.95
C VAL A 450 5.81 -36.49 4.04
N LEU A 451 5.39 -36.70 5.29
CA LEU A 451 6.31 -36.73 6.42
C LEU A 451 7.39 -37.80 6.24
N GLN A 452 7.00 -38.99 5.76
CA GLN A 452 7.93 -40.08 5.46
C GLN A 452 8.94 -39.70 4.37
N GLN A 453 8.52 -39.03 3.29
CA GLN A 453 9.43 -38.64 2.23
C GLN A 453 10.38 -37.51 2.68
N VAL A 454 9.88 -36.54 3.45
CA VAL A 454 10.68 -35.42 3.92
C VAL A 454 11.83 -35.87 4.82
N VAL A 455 11.57 -36.78 5.78
CA VAL A 455 12.64 -37.29 6.67
C VAL A 455 13.67 -38.18 5.95
N LEU A 456 13.37 -38.61 4.73
CA LEU A 456 14.26 -39.40 3.87
C LEU A 456 15.04 -38.55 2.85
N LEU A 457 14.85 -37.22 2.84
CA LEU A 457 15.58 -36.33 1.93
C LEU A 457 17.10 -36.47 2.15
N PRO A 458 17.89 -36.69 1.08
CA PRO A 458 19.33 -36.84 1.22
C PRO A 458 20.02 -35.48 1.41
N GLU A 459 21.21 -35.51 2.02
CA GLU A 459 21.96 -34.30 2.40
C GLU A 459 22.48 -33.49 1.22
N ASN A 460 22.52 -34.08 0.01
CA ASN A 460 22.93 -33.43 -1.23
C ASN A 460 21.81 -32.62 -1.91
N VAL A 461 20.59 -32.63 -1.37
CA VAL A 461 19.51 -31.74 -1.82
C VAL A 461 19.87 -30.28 -1.49
N HIS A 462 19.40 -29.36 -2.32
CA HIS A 462 19.67 -27.93 -2.16
C HIS A 462 19.36 -27.43 -0.74
N MET A 463 20.18 -26.49 -0.24
CA MET A 463 20.12 -26.04 1.15
C MET A 463 18.77 -25.38 1.49
N ALA A 464 18.21 -24.60 0.57
CA ALA A 464 16.90 -23.97 0.74
C ALA A 464 15.76 -25.00 0.86
N VAL A 465 15.75 -26.05 0.03
CA VAL A 465 14.77 -27.14 0.12
C VAL A 465 14.85 -27.82 1.49
N ARG A 466 16.07 -28.08 1.98
CA ARG A 466 16.29 -28.68 3.30
C ARG A 466 15.79 -27.77 4.42
N TYR A 467 16.10 -26.47 4.36
CA TYR A 467 15.59 -25.46 5.29
C TYR A 467 14.06 -25.45 5.35
N THR A 468 13.40 -25.27 4.22
CA THR A 468 11.94 -25.18 4.15
C THR A 468 11.26 -26.49 4.56
N SER A 469 11.87 -27.64 4.25
CA SER A 469 11.37 -28.93 4.69
C SER A 469 11.48 -29.16 6.21
N ILE A 470 12.48 -28.56 6.88
CA ILE A 470 12.56 -28.54 8.35
C ILE A 470 11.40 -27.74 8.94
N GLU A 471 11.08 -26.58 8.36
CA GLU A 471 9.93 -25.78 8.79
C GLU A 471 8.61 -26.52 8.58
N LEU A 472 8.41 -27.16 7.43
CA LEU A 472 7.24 -28.01 7.17
C LEU A 472 7.08 -29.10 8.24
N VAL A 473 8.16 -29.80 8.60
CA VAL A 473 8.13 -30.80 9.68
C VAL A 473 7.70 -30.18 11.01
N GLY A 474 8.18 -28.97 11.31
CA GLY A 474 7.78 -28.22 12.49
C GLY A 474 6.28 -27.88 12.53
N GLU A 475 5.66 -27.59 11.39
CA GLU A 475 4.22 -27.31 11.26
C GLU A 475 3.36 -28.59 11.23
N MET A 476 3.96 -29.74 10.94
CA MET A 476 3.30 -31.06 10.94
C MET A 476 3.35 -31.78 12.32
N SER A 477 3.61 -31.06 13.41
CA SER A 477 3.76 -31.64 14.75
C SER A 477 2.53 -32.45 15.21
N ASP A 478 1.32 -32.01 14.87
CA ASP A 478 0.08 -32.72 15.22
C ASP A 478 -0.05 -34.07 14.50
N VAL A 479 0.53 -34.19 13.30
CA VAL A 479 0.58 -35.46 12.54
C VAL A 479 1.51 -36.45 13.22
N VAL A 480 2.65 -35.97 13.74
CA VAL A 480 3.62 -36.78 14.48
C VAL A 480 3.01 -37.28 15.78
N ASP A 481 2.28 -36.42 16.51
CA ASP A 481 1.60 -36.78 17.76
C ASP A 481 0.59 -37.92 17.56
N ARG A 482 -0.23 -37.83 16.50
CA ARG A 482 -1.18 -38.90 16.15
C ARG A 482 -0.53 -40.16 15.59
N ASN A 483 0.74 -40.09 15.17
CA ASN A 483 1.49 -41.21 14.60
C ASN A 483 2.89 -41.32 15.23
N PRO A 484 3.01 -41.70 16.53
CA PRO A 484 4.27 -41.65 17.26
C PRO A 484 5.43 -42.47 16.65
N ARG A 485 5.13 -43.42 15.75
CA ARG A 485 6.11 -44.15 14.94
C ARG A 485 7.06 -43.24 14.14
N PHE A 486 6.65 -42.00 13.83
CA PHE A 486 7.46 -41.04 13.10
C PHE A 486 8.36 -40.19 13.99
N LEU A 487 8.20 -40.25 15.32
CA LEU A 487 8.92 -39.39 16.26
C LEU A 487 10.43 -39.59 16.15
N ASP A 488 10.90 -40.84 16.17
CA ASP A 488 12.32 -41.17 15.98
C ASP A 488 12.88 -40.69 14.63
N PRO A 489 12.27 -41.02 13.47
CA PRO A 489 12.70 -40.48 12.17
C PRO A 489 12.75 -38.95 12.12
N VAL A 490 11.72 -38.28 12.64
CA VAL A 490 11.62 -36.82 12.65
C VAL A 490 12.71 -36.21 13.52
N LEU A 491 12.89 -36.68 14.75
CA LEU A 491 13.95 -36.16 15.63
C LEU A 491 15.33 -36.40 15.02
N ASN A 492 15.60 -37.58 14.45
CA ASN A 492 16.88 -37.84 13.79
C ASN A 492 17.13 -36.90 12.59
N TYR A 493 16.10 -36.63 11.80
CA TYR A 493 16.17 -35.67 10.69
C TYR A 493 16.46 -34.24 11.18
N LEU A 494 15.71 -33.76 12.17
CA LEU A 494 15.90 -32.44 12.77
C LEU A 494 17.28 -32.30 13.45
N MET A 495 17.78 -33.37 14.06
CA MET A 495 19.10 -33.41 14.68
C MET A 495 20.25 -33.26 13.70
N LYS A 496 20.08 -33.70 12.44
CA LYS A 496 21.06 -33.42 11.38
C LYS A 496 21.07 -31.93 11.06
N GLY A 497 19.89 -31.33 10.85
CA GLY A 497 19.74 -29.90 10.61
C GLY A 497 20.32 -29.04 11.75
N LEU A 498 20.10 -29.45 13.01
CA LEU A 498 20.62 -28.75 14.18
C LEU A 498 22.16 -28.64 14.19
N ARG A 499 22.85 -29.63 13.62
CA ARG A 499 24.33 -29.68 13.53
C ARG A 499 24.88 -28.87 12.36
N GLU A 500 24.04 -28.45 11.43
CA GLU A 500 24.45 -27.66 10.27
C GLU A 500 24.16 -26.18 10.52
N LYS A 501 25.22 -25.37 10.50
CA LYS A 501 25.16 -23.94 10.89
C LYS A 501 24.01 -23.16 10.23
N PRO A 502 23.75 -23.26 8.91
CA PRO A 502 22.66 -22.51 8.28
C PRO A 502 21.25 -23.01 8.64
N LEU A 503 21.12 -24.26 9.08
CA LEU A 503 19.83 -24.91 9.37
C LEU A 503 19.50 -24.95 10.87
N ALA A 504 20.48 -24.63 11.72
CA ALA A 504 20.40 -24.85 13.16
C ALA A 504 19.21 -24.15 13.82
N SER A 505 18.95 -22.88 13.47
CA SER A 505 17.85 -22.11 14.03
C SER A 505 16.48 -22.66 13.63
N ALA A 506 16.28 -23.00 12.35
CA ALA A 506 15.04 -23.61 11.87
C ALA A 506 14.81 -24.99 12.52
N ALA A 507 15.87 -25.80 12.63
CA ALA A 507 15.80 -27.10 13.28
C ALA A 507 15.44 -26.99 14.77
N ALA A 508 16.03 -26.04 15.50
CA ALA A 508 15.70 -25.79 16.89
C ALA A 508 14.25 -25.34 17.09
N LYS A 509 13.73 -24.48 16.21
CA LYS A 509 12.31 -24.06 16.18
C LYS A 509 11.38 -25.26 15.91
N ALA A 510 11.70 -26.10 14.94
CA ALA A 510 10.93 -27.31 14.64
C ALA A 510 10.96 -28.32 15.82
N ILE A 511 12.13 -28.54 16.44
CA ILE A 511 12.26 -29.40 17.63
C ILE A 511 11.39 -28.85 18.77
N HIS A 512 11.39 -27.53 18.99
CA HIS A 512 10.53 -26.90 19.98
C HIS A 512 9.04 -27.20 19.72
N ASN A 513 8.57 -27.09 18.48
CA ASN A 513 7.19 -27.41 18.11
C ASN A 513 6.86 -28.89 18.41
N ILE A 514 7.72 -29.83 17.99
CA ILE A 514 7.57 -31.26 18.30
C ILE A 514 7.54 -31.50 19.82
N CYS A 515 8.43 -30.88 20.59
CA CYS A 515 8.46 -31.02 22.05
C CYS A 515 7.18 -30.49 22.71
N SER A 516 6.62 -29.40 22.19
CA SER A 516 5.42 -28.78 22.74
C SER A 516 4.18 -29.64 22.51
N VAL A 517 4.06 -30.25 21.34
CA VAL A 517 2.88 -31.05 20.94
C VAL A 517 3.02 -32.50 21.40
N CYS A 518 4.11 -33.19 21.06
CA CYS A 518 4.29 -34.63 21.29
C CYS A 518 4.78 -34.98 22.71
N ARG A 519 4.61 -34.09 23.69
CA ARG A 519 5.22 -34.18 25.03
C ARG A 519 4.94 -35.49 25.78
N ASP A 520 3.79 -36.11 25.55
CA ASP A 520 3.36 -37.36 26.19
C ASP A 520 4.17 -38.58 25.70
N HIS A 521 4.80 -38.47 24.52
CA HIS A 521 5.61 -39.52 23.89
C HIS A 521 7.12 -39.23 23.97
N MET A 522 7.51 -38.07 24.49
CA MET A 522 8.89 -37.57 24.48
C MET A 522 9.76 -38.05 25.65
N ALA A 523 9.20 -38.75 26.63
CA ALA A 523 9.94 -39.19 27.83
C ALA A 523 11.21 -40.00 27.49
N GLN A 524 11.13 -40.89 26.50
CA GLN A 524 12.27 -41.70 26.07
C GLN A 524 13.37 -40.90 25.34
N HIS A 525 13.04 -39.72 24.81
CA HIS A 525 13.98 -38.84 24.10
C HIS A 525 14.52 -37.71 24.98
N PHE A 526 14.00 -37.56 26.19
CA PHE A 526 14.33 -36.46 27.10
C PHE A 526 15.84 -36.37 27.40
N GLN A 527 16.51 -37.51 27.60
CA GLN A 527 17.95 -37.52 27.84
C GLN A 527 18.74 -36.94 26.67
N GLY A 528 18.34 -37.27 25.43
CA GLY A 528 18.96 -36.72 24.22
C GLY A 528 18.76 -35.21 24.12
N LEU A 529 17.55 -34.71 24.40
CA LEU A 529 17.30 -33.26 24.45
C LEU A 529 18.14 -32.57 25.52
N LEU A 530 18.31 -33.20 26.69
CA LEU A 530 19.09 -32.63 27.79
C LEU A 530 20.58 -32.52 27.45
N ASP A 531 21.11 -33.48 26.68
CA ASP A 531 22.48 -33.41 26.18
C ASP A 531 22.68 -32.30 25.13
N ILE A 532 21.65 -32.02 24.32
CA ILE A 532 21.64 -30.83 23.44
C ILE A 532 21.67 -29.55 24.27
N ALA A 533 20.84 -29.46 25.33
CA ALA A 533 20.81 -28.29 26.22
C ALA A 533 22.16 -28.03 26.90
N ARG A 534 22.86 -29.09 27.32
CA ARG A 534 24.20 -28.98 27.92
C ARG A 534 25.26 -28.48 26.94
N SER A 535 25.03 -28.69 25.64
CA SER A 535 25.93 -28.31 24.56
C SER A 535 25.36 -27.18 23.71
N LEU A 536 24.40 -26.41 24.23
CA LEU A 536 23.65 -25.40 23.47
C LEU A 536 24.58 -24.37 22.81
N ASP A 537 25.59 -23.91 23.53
CA ASP A 537 26.59 -22.94 23.05
C ASP A 537 27.49 -23.46 21.91
N SER A 538 27.49 -24.78 21.68
CA SER A 538 28.25 -25.40 20.58
C SER A 538 27.51 -25.34 19.24
N PHE A 539 26.21 -25.08 19.24
CA PHE A 539 25.39 -24.92 18.04
C PHE A 539 25.35 -23.46 17.61
N ALA A 540 25.31 -23.22 16.30
CA ALA A 540 25.20 -21.86 15.75
C ALA A 540 23.73 -21.39 15.75
N LEU A 541 23.16 -21.23 16.93
CA LEU A 541 21.76 -20.83 17.12
C LEU A 541 21.62 -19.31 17.25
N SER A 542 20.50 -18.78 16.76
CA SER A 542 20.04 -17.45 17.18
C SER A 542 19.58 -17.47 18.64
N THR A 543 19.53 -16.30 19.27
CA THR A 543 19.06 -16.15 20.65
C THR A 543 17.64 -16.70 20.82
N GLU A 544 16.76 -16.41 19.86
CA GLU A 544 15.36 -16.86 19.85
C GLU A 544 15.27 -18.39 19.74
N ALA A 545 16.08 -18.99 18.86
CA ALA A 545 16.13 -20.44 18.66
C ALA A 545 16.63 -21.18 19.91
N ALA A 546 17.68 -20.67 20.56
CA ALA A 546 18.20 -21.20 21.81
C ALA A 546 17.15 -21.16 22.94
N VAL A 547 16.44 -20.02 23.08
CA VAL A 547 15.35 -19.87 24.05
C VAL A 547 14.19 -20.82 23.74
N GLY A 548 13.80 -20.96 22.46
CA GLY A 548 12.75 -21.88 22.02
C GLY A 548 13.06 -23.33 22.37
N LEU A 549 14.30 -23.77 22.12
CA LEU A 549 14.73 -25.13 22.43
C LEU A 549 14.68 -25.43 23.94
N LEU A 550 15.11 -24.49 24.78
CA LEU A 550 15.01 -24.59 26.24
C LEU A 550 13.55 -24.63 26.73
N LYS A 551 12.65 -23.88 26.09
CA LYS A 551 11.21 -23.95 26.39
C LYS A 551 10.63 -25.33 26.06
N GLY A 552 10.99 -25.91 24.91
CA GLY A 552 10.56 -27.26 24.52
C GLY A 552 10.99 -28.30 25.54
N LEU A 553 12.25 -28.24 25.96
CA LEU A 553 12.82 -29.07 27.03
C LEU A 553 12.05 -28.95 28.35
N TYR A 554 11.74 -27.73 28.76
CA TYR A 554 10.98 -27.48 29.99
C TYR A 554 9.60 -28.16 29.91
N THR A 555 8.90 -28.04 28.78
CA THR A 555 7.60 -28.69 28.56
C THR A 555 7.66 -30.21 28.69
N CYS A 556 8.70 -30.86 28.14
CA CYS A 556 8.87 -32.31 28.28
C CYS A 556 9.28 -32.72 29.70
N SER A 557 10.02 -31.88 30.44
CA SER A 557 10.50 -32.20 31.79
C SER A 557 9.39 -32.34 32.83
N ILE A 558 8.29 -31.58 32.69
CA ILE A 558 7.15 -31.60 33.62
C ILE A 558 6.51 -33.00 33.67
N LEU A 559 6.50 -33.72 32.54
CA LEU A 559 5.91 -35.06 32.42
C LEU A 559 6.89 -36.20 32.74
N ALA A 560 8.20 -35.97 32.64
CA ALA A 560 9.21 -36.98 32.96
C ALA A 560 9.45 -37.17 34.47
N VAL A 561 9.00 -36.23 35.30
CA VAL A 561 9.15 -36.23 36.77
C VAL A 561 7.87 -36.73 37.47
N THR A 562 6.77 -36.88 36.74
CA THR A 562 5.52 -37.56 37.17
C THR A 562 5.52 -39.00 36.71
#